data_AF-U3AID9-F1
#
_entry.id   AF-U3AID9-F1
#
_cell.length_a   1.000
_cell.length_b   1.000
_cell.length_c   1.000
_cell.angle_alpha   90.00
_cell.angle_beta   90.00
_cell.angle_gamma   90.00
#
_symmetry.space_group_name_H-M   'P 1'
#
loop_
_entity.id
_entity.type
_entity.pdbx_description
1 polymer ?
#
loop_
_entity_poly.entity_id
_entity_poly.type
_entity_poly.pdbx_seq_one_letter_code
_entity_poly.pdbx_strand_id
1 'polypeptide(L)'
;MRLRTFGEALGIEPLVLSALRHHETCLRRELGTVVPLKFGRLDNLPGLAATWGLAADLLAQSEAATRRQTKLRLLTEAAVVAIWALLPLRLGDGELLWGRDLRFDGARYRVDIETRKEEEPLRGALHAVLTPFLDALVLRGMDPVWLPQMRERAMAEELPLFRASNGRQLAASYPSRVWRQHFGTGAHIARTQVHSELGQLGPAGVEAALALNAQRDPRTAAAYQSDAVNRALRRQSQDMVDGLLAECLVPDPSGKAR
;
A
#
# COMPACT_ATOMS: atom_id res chain seq x y z
N MET A 1 -20.48 18.00 -16.09
CA MET A 1 -21.34 18.88 -16.92
C MET A 1 -21.30 20.28 -16.30
N ARG A 2 -21.00 21.36 -17.05
CA ARG A 2 -20.91 22.71 -16.46
C ARG A 2 -22.32 23.20 -16.13
N LEU A 3 -22.64 23.46 -14.86
CA LEU A 3 -23.97 23.91 -14.38
C LEU A 3 -24.55 25.08 -15.19
N ARG A 4 -23.67 25.93 -15.76
CA ARG A 4 -24.05 27.00 -16.69
C ARG A 4 -24.83 26.50 -17.90
N THR A 5 -24.26 25.54 -18.62
CA THR A 5 -24.83 25.00 -19.87
C THR A 5 -26.12 24.22 -19.60
N PHE A 6 -26.21 23.59 -18.43
CA PHE A 6 -27.42 22.91 -17.97
C PHE A 6 -28.54 23.88 -17.57
N GLY A 7 -28.19 24.95 -16.84
CA GLY A 7 -29.15 25.99 -16.44
C GLY A 7 -29.66 26.82 -17.61
N GLU A 8 -28.80 27.16 -18.56
CA GLU A 8 -29.17 27.84 -19.80
C GLU A 8 -30.11 26.97 -20.66
N ALA A 9 -29.87 25.66 -20.74
CA ALA A 9 -30.73 24.74 -21.51
C ALA A 9 -32.12 24.52 -20.89
N LEU A 10 -32.27 24.73 -19.58
CA LEU A 10 -33.53 24.53 -18.84
C LEU A 10 -34.25 25.85 -18.51
N GLY A 11 -33.74 26.98 -19.01
CA GLY A 11 -34.33 28.31 -18.75
C GLY A 11 -34.32 28.69 -17.26
N ILE A 12 -33.37 28.16 -16.49
CA ILE A 12 -33.27 28.45 -15.05
C ILE A 12 -32.87 29.91 -14.87
N GLU A 13 -33.61 30.60 -14.01
CA GLU A 13 -33.39 32.01 -13.72
C GLU A 13 -31.94 32.27 -13.23
N PRO A 14 -31.26 33.33 -13.70
CA PRO A 14 -29.86 33.60 -13.38
C PRO A 14 -29.55 33.69 -11.88
N LEU A 15 -30.49 34.21 -11.08
CA LEU A 15 -30.37 34.30 -9.63
C LEU A 15 -30.35 32.92 -8.96
N VAL A 16 -31.25 32.03 -9.38
CA VAL A 16 -31.29 30.63 -8.92
C VAL A 16 -30.01 29.90 -9.31
N LEU A 17 -29.52 30.11 -10.53
CA LEU A 17 -28.26 29.52 -10.99
C LEU A 17 -27.05 29.99 -10.20
N SER A 18 -27.03 31.27 -9.80
CA SER A 18 -25.99 31.85 -8.94
C SER A 18 -26.03 31.24 -7.53
N ALA A 19 -27.22 31.12 -6.94
CA ALA A 19 -27.42 30.49 -5.63
C ALA A 19 -26.99 29.02 -5.62
N LEU A 20 -27.34 28.27 -6.68
CA LEU A 20 -26.92 26.87 -6.85
C LEU A 20 -25.40 26.73 -6.94
N ARG A 21 -24.72 27.63 -7.65
CA ARG A 21 -23.24 27.63 -7.71
C ARG A 21 -22.61 27.99 -6.37
N HIS A 22 -23.19 28.95 -5.65
CA HIS A 22 -22.70 29.32 -4.32
C HIS A 22 -22.83 28.12 -3.37
N HIS A 23 -23.98 27.45 -3.37
CA HIS A 23 -24.21 26.24 -2.59
C HIS A 23 -23.28 25.08 -3.01
N GLU A 24 -23.09 24.83 -4.31
CA GLU A 24 -22.11 23.85 -4.80
C GLU A 24 -20.70 24.17 -4.33
N THR A 25 -20.32 25.45 -4.33
CA THR A 25 -18.99 25.91 -3.89
C THR A 25 -18.82 25.71 -2.38
N CYS A 26 -19.86 25.99 -1.58
CA CYS A 26 -19.88 25.70 -0.15
C CYS A 26 -19.79 24.20 0.11
N LEU A 27 -20.59 23.37 -0.57
CA LEU A 27 -20.53 21.91 -0.46
C LEU A 27 -19.16 21.35 -0.89
N ARG A 28 -18.53 21.92 -1.93
CA ARG A 28 -17.16 21.54 -2.33
C ARG A 28 -16.11 21.93 -1.30
N ARG A 29 -16.26 23.09 -0.65
CA ARG A 29 -15.41 23.50 0.49
C ARG A 29 -15.62 22.57 1.68
N GLU A 30 -16.86 22.24 2.00
CA GLU A 30 -17.21 21.29 3.06
C GLU A 30 -16.67 19.88 2.77
N LEU A 31 -16.77 19.39 1.53
CA LEU A 31 -16.13 18.15 1.08
C LEU A 31 -14.61 18.19 1.17
N GLY A 32 -13.99 19.36 0.96
CA GLY A 32 -12.55 19.55 1.18
C GLY A 32 -12.14 19.56 2.66
N THR A 33 -13.07 19.90 3.57
CA THR A 33 -12.86 19.84 5.03
C THR A 33 -13.22 18.47 5.64
N VAL A 34 -14.08 17.69 4.99
CA VAL A 34 -14.31 16.29 5.36
C VAL A 34 -13.14 15.49 4.83
N VAL A 35 -12.15 15.24 5.70
CA VAL A 35 -11.10 14.24 5.45
C VAL A 35 -11.79 12.97 4.96
N PRO A 36 -11.64 12.56 3.68
CA PRO A 36 -12.31 11.36 3.18
C PRO A 36 -12.01 10.21 4.13
N LEU A 37 -13.00 9.41 4.54
CA LEU A 37 -12.89 8.38 5.60
C LEU A 37 -11.62 7.49 5.50
N LYS A 38 -11.09 7.32 4.28
CA LYS A 38 -9.82 6.62 4.01
C LYS A 38 -8.58 7.28 4.63
N PHE A 39 -8.53 8.61 4.71
CA PHE A 39 -7.41 9.37 5.27
C PHE A 39 -7.48 9.44 6.80
N GLY A 40 -8.68 9.58 7.39
CA GLY A 40 -8.81 9.50 8.86
C GLY A 40 -8.46 8.12 9.44
N ARG A 41 -8.65 7.05 8.66
CA ARG A 41 -8.16 5.70 9.03
C ARG A 41 -6.65 5.53 8.82
N LEU A 42 -6.05 6.29 7.90
CA LEU A 42 -4.61 6.28 7.68
C LEU A 42 -3.87 6.92 8.86
N ASP A 43 -4.41 8.00 9.45
CA ASP A 43 -3.78 8.68 10.60
C ASP A 43 -3.66 7.76 11.83
N ASN A 44 -4.52 6.74 11.92
CA ASN A 44 -4.49 5.73 12.99
C ASN A 44 -3.74 4.45 12.59
N LEU A 45 -3.28 4.35 11.33
CA LEU A 45 -2.52 3.21 10.84
C LEU A 45 -1.05 3.40 11.25
N PRO A 46 -0.40 2.37 11.82
CA PRO A 46 1.04 2.43 12.05
C PRO A 46 1.79 2.68 10.72
N GLY A 47 2.93 3.36 10.79
CA GLY A 47 3.81 3.55 9.62
C GLY A 47 4.37 2.22 9.10
N LEU A 48 4.95 2.23 7.89
CA LEU A 48 5.38 1.01 7.20
C LEU A 48 6.33 0.13 8.03
N ALA A 49 7.26 0.74 8.78
CA ALA A 49 8.19 0.02 9.65
C ALA A 49 7.48 -0.76 10.77
N ALA A 50 6.47 -0.17 11.39
CA ALA A 50 5.69 -0.83 12.45
C ALA A 50 4.75 -1.90 11.87
N THR A 51 4.16 -1.66 10.70
CA THR A 51 3.41 -2.69 9.95
C THR A 51 4.31 -3.90 9.64
N TRP A 52 5.56 -3.65 9.23
CA TRP A 52 6.54 -4.70 8.97
C TRP A 52 6.95 -5.45 10.25
N GLY A 53 7.19 -4.72 11.35
CA GLY A 53 7.47 -5.30 12.65
C GLY A 53 6.41 -6.31 13.08
N LEU A 54 5.13 -5.95 12.95
CA LEU A 54 4.02 -6.87 13.24
C LEU A 54 4.07 -8.14 12.36
N ALA A 55 4.38 -8.00 11.06
CA ALA A 55 4.49 -9.17 10.18
C ALA A 55 5.59 -10.12 10.66
N ALA A 56 6.76 -9.58 11.00
CA ALA A 56 7.89 -10.35 11.53
C ALA A 56 7.52 -11.04 12.86
N ASP A 57 6.85 -10.32 13.77
CA ASP A 57 6.40 -10.88 15.05
C ASP A 57 5.40 -12.02 14.86
N LEU A 58 4.45 -11.88 13.93
CA LEU A 58 3.50 -12.94 13.60
C LEU A 58 4.19 -14.18 13.03
N LEU A 59 5.23 -14.00 12.20
CA LEU A 59 6.02 -15.09 11.67
C LEU A 59 6.77 -15.82 12.81
N ALA A 60 7.44 -15.08 13.69
CA ALA A 60 8.13 -15.65 14.85
C ALA A 60 7.17 -16.39 15.80
N GLN A 61 6.00 -15.82 16.08
CA GLN A 61 4.96 -16.49 16.87
C GLN A 61 4.44 -17.77 16.18
N SER A 62 4.38 -17.77 14.84
CA SER A 62 3.99 -18.96 14.09
C SER A 62 4.96 -20.12 14.28
N GLU A 63 6.27 -19.83 14.32
CA GLU A 63 7.34 -20.81 14.52
C GLU A 63 7.29 -21.42 15.92
N ALA A 64 7.08 -20.57 16.94
CA ALA A 64 6.95 -20.96 18.34
C ALA A 64 5.63 -21.69 18.66
N ALA A 65 4.60 -21.57 17.82
CA ALA A 65 3.30 -22.18 18.08
C ALA A 65 3.35 -23.71 18.00
N THR A 66 2.89 -24.37 19.06
CA THR A 66 2.84 -25.84 19.17
C THR A 66 1.72 -26.45 18.32
N ARG A 67 0.53 -25.84 18.32
CA ARG A 67 -0.62 -26.34 17.56
C ARG A 67 -0.49 -25.99 16.08
N ARG A 68 -0.46 -27.01 15.22
CA ARG A 68 -0.35 -26.86 13.76
C ARG A 68 -1.33 -25.84 13.17
N GLN A 69 -2.60 -25.87 13.58
CA GLN A 69 -3.59 -24.91 13.08
C GLN A 69 -3.25 -23.46 13.44
N THR A 70 -2.72 -23.22 14.64
CA THR A 70 -2.32 -21.89 15.09
C THR A 70 -1.08 -21.41 14.35
N LYS A 71 -0.07 -22.28 14.20
CA LYS A 71 1.12 -22.04 13.38
C LYS A 71 0.73 -21.61 11.96
N LEU A 72 -0.08 -22.41 11.27
CA LEU A 72 -0.47 -22.10 9.89
C LEU A 72 -1.30 -20.82 9.76
N ARG A 73 -2.17 -20.53 10.74
CA ARG A 73 -2.94 -19.29 10.77
C ARG A 73 -2.01 -18.07 10.92
N LEU A 74 -1.14 -18.06 11.93
CA LEU A 74 -0.22 -16.95 12.19
C LEU A 74 0.74 -16.72 11.02
N LEU A 75 1.28 -17.78 10.44
CA LEU A 75 2.09 -17.73 9.23
C LEU A 75 1.34 -17.06 8.08
N THR A 76 0.09 -17.46 7.85
CA THR A 76 -0.72 -16.87 6.76
C THR A 76 -1.00 -15.40 7.03
N GLU A 77 -1.31 -15.03 8.28
CA GLU A 77 -1.51 -13.63 8.68
C GLU A 77 -0.24 -12.80 8.48
N ALA A 78 0.92 -13.32 8.92
CA ALA A 78 2.23 -12.70 8.74
C ALA A 78 2.52 -12.40 7.27
N ALA A 79 2.35 -13.40 6.40
CA ALA A 79 2.60 -13.27 4.97
C ALA A 79 1.61 -12.29 4.31
N VAL A 80 0.33 -12.30 4.72
CA VAL A 80 -0.65 -11.32 4.23
C VAL A 80 -0.25 -9.89 4.55
N VAL A 81 0.18 -9.63 5.80
CA VAL A 81 0.61 -8.28 6.21
C VAL A 81 1.87 -7.87 5.44
N ALA A 82 2.88 -8.74 5.37
CA ALA A 82 4.14 -8.48 4.67
C ALA A 82 3.93 -8.21 3.17
N ILE A 83 3.14 -9.06 2.49
CA ILE A 83 2.86 -8.92 1.06
C ILE A 83 2.10 -7.62 0.80
N TRP A 84 1.03 -7.32 1.54
CA TRP A 84 0.27 -6.08 1.27
C TRP A 84 1.04 -4.81 1.62
N ALA A 85 2.00 -4.87 2.56
CA ALA A 85 2.87 -3.74 2.87
C ALA A 85 3.81 -3.36 1.70
N LEU A 86 4.28 -4.35 0.93
CA LEU A 86 5.24 -4.13 -0.18
C LEU A 86 4.64 -4.26 -1.58
N LEU A 87 3.54 -4.99 -1.70
CA LEU A 87 2.82 -5.25 -2.92
C LEU A 87 1.32 -5.08 -2.62
N PRO A 88 0.83 -3.83 -2.54
CA PRO A 88 -0.52 -3.52 -2.06
C PRO A 88 -1.58 -3.85 -3.13
N LEU A 89 -1.82 -5.15 -3.34
CA LEU A 89 -2.77 -5.67 -4.32
C LEU A 89 -4.20 -5.24 -4.00
N ARG A 90 -5.03 -5.08 -5.04
CA ARG A 90 -6.49 -5.02 -4.82
C ARG A 90 -6.96 -6.41 -4.38
N LEU A 91 -8.06 -6.47 -3.61
CA LEU A 91 -8.55 -7.73 -3.07
C LEU A 91 -8.84 -8.78 -4.16
N GLY A 92 -9.37 -8.35 -5.30
CA GLY A 92 -9.61 -9.23 -6.44
C GLY A 92 -8.35 -9.82 -7.05
N ASP A 93 -7.20 -9.18 -6.88
CA ASP A 93 -5.90 -9.64 -7.40
C ASP A 93 -5.15 -10.52 -6.38
N GLY A 94 -5.72 -10.72 -5.17
CA GLY A 94 -5.06 -11.41 -4.06
C GLY A 94 -5.17 -12.93 -4.06
N GLU A 95 -5.88 -13.52 -5.03
CA GLU A 95 -6.08 -14.97 -5.19
C GLU A 95 -4.91 -15.62 -5.95
N LEU A 96 -3.71 -15.39 -5.44
CA LEU A 96 -2.46 -15.78 -6.10
C LEU A 96 -2.20 -17.30 -6.02
N LEU A 97 -1.64 -17.85 -7.09
CA LEU A 97 -1.17 -19.23 -7.19
C LEU A 97 0.35 -19.27 -7.36
N TRP A 98 0.99 -20.27 -6.76
CA TRP A 98 2.37 -20.62 -7.04
C TRP A 98 2.52 -21.09 -8.50
N GLY A 99 3.69 -20.91 -9.10
CA GLY A 99 3.97 -21.34 -10.48
C GLY A 99 3.40 -20.39 -11.53
N ARG A 100 2.11 -20.06 -11.41
CA ARG A 100 1.41 -19.13 -12.31
C ARG A 100 1.68 -17.67 -11.98
N ASP A 101 1.30 -17.24 -10.78
CA ASP A 101 1.32 -15.82 -10.38
C ASP A 101 2.62 -15.47 -9.62
N LEU A 102 3.17 -16.45 -8.90
CA LEU A 102 4.40 -16.33 -8.11
C LEU A 102 5.34 -17.50 -8.39
N ARG A 103 6.57 -17.20 -8.83
CA ARG A 103 7.59 -18.21 -9.15
C ARG A 103 8.92 -17.91 -8.46
N PHE A 104 9.70 -18.95 -8.17
CA PHE A 104 11.08 -18.80 -7.72
C PHE A 104 12.00 -19.07 -8.90
N ASP A 105 12.91 -18.16 -9.21
CA ASP A 105 13.82 -18.29 -10.37
C ASP A 105 15.18 -18.94 -10.02
N GLY A 106 15.29 -19.51 -8.82
CA GLY A 106 16.55 -20.04 -8.28
C GLY A 106 17.29 -19.04 -7.39
N ALA A 107 17.03 -17.74 -7.53
CA ALA A 107 17.62 -16.69 -6.71
C ALA A 107 16.59 -15.91 -5.90
N ARG A 108 15.48 -15.51 -6.52
CA ARG A 108 14.43 -14.70 -5.90
C ARG A 108 13.05 -15.14 -6.34
N TYR A 109 12.07 -14.79 -5.51
CA TYR A 109 10.68 -14.86 -5.91
C TYR A 109 10.36 -13.74 -6.90
N ARG A 110 9.49 -14.04 -7.86
CA ARG A 110 9.00 -13.12 -8.87
C ARG A 110 7.48 -13.17 -8.93
N VAL A 111 6.87 -12.01 -9.09
CA VAL A 111 5.44 -11.88 -9.39
C VAL A 111 5.25 -11.72 -10.89
N ASP A 112 4.20 -12.33 -11.42
CA ASP A 112 3.75 -12.20 -12.80
C ASP A 112 2.22 -12.28 -12.81
N ILE A 113 1.56 -11.14 -12.62
CA ILE A 113 0.10 -11.06 -12.62
C ILE A 113 -0.40 -9.97 -13.56
N GLU A 114 -1.61 -10.13 -14.08
CA GLU A 114 -2.36 -9.06 -14.71
C GLU A 114 -3.46 -8.60 -13.76
N THR A 115 -3.48 -7.31 -13.44
CA THR A 115 -4.44 -6.76 -12.48
C THR A 115 -5.84 -6.71 -13.08
N ARG A 116 -6.87 -7.17 -12.36
CA ARG A 116 -8.23 -7.31 -12.90
C ARG A 116 -8.90 -5.98 -13.26
N LYS A 117 -8.53 -4.88 -12.59
CA LYS A 117 -9.21 -3.59 -12.77
C LYS A 117 -8.67 -2.78 -13.95
N GLU A 118 -7.35 -2.70 -14.05
CA GLU A 118 -6.67 -1.82 -15.01
C GLU A 118 -6.01 -2.63 -16.13
N GLU A 119 -6.09 -3.97 -16.08
CA GLU A 119 -5.42 -4.91 -17.00
C GLU A 119 -3.91 -4.64 -17.11
N GLU A 120 -3.33 -4.10 -16.04
CA GLU A 120 -1.93 -3.71 -16.00
C GLU A 120 -1.09 -4.88 -15.48
N PRO A 121 -0.01 -5.26 -16.19
CA PRO A 121 0.88 -6.30 -15.74
C PRO A 121 1.73 -5.82 -14.56
N LEU A 122 1.72 -6.58 -13.47
CA LEU A 122 2.64 -6.41 -12.34
C LEU A 122 3.65 -7.56 -12.39
N ARG A 123 4.82 -7.26 -12.97
CA ARG A 123 5.88 -8.23 -13.25
C ARG A 123 7.19 -7.78 -12.63
N GLY A 124 7.90 -8.69 -11.99
CA GLY A 124 9.24 -8.38 -11.49
C GLY A 124 9.71 -9.28 -10.36
N ALA A 125 10.98 -9.09 -9.98
CA ALA A 125 11.51 -9.71 -8.77
C ALA A 125 10.90 -9.04 -7.54
N LEU A 126 10.45 -9.85 -6.59
CA LEU A 126 10.02 -9.38 -5.29
C LEU A 126 11.25 -9.00 -4.45
N HIS A 127 11.04 -8.06 -3.53
CA HIS A 127 12.08 -7.67 -2.59
C HIS A 127 12.46 -8.87 -1.70
N ALA A 128 13.77 -9.10 -1.51
CA ALA A 128 14.29 -10.28 -0.81
C ALA A 128 13.82 -10.40 0.65
N VAL A 129 13.38 -9.29 1.24
CA VAL A 129 12.79 -9.26 2.59
C VAL A 129 11.49 -10.09 2.70
N LEU A 130 10.82 -10.37 1.58
CA LEU A 130 9.64 -11.25 1.54
C LEU A 130 10.01 -12.74 1.52
N THR A 131 11.25 -13.09 1.18
CA THR A 131 11.67 -14.49 1.03
C THR A 131 11.37 -15.36 2.24
N PRO A 132 11.65 -14.94 3.50
CA PRO A 132 11.34 -15.77 4.67
C PRO A 132 9.84 -16.11 4.79
N PHE A 133 8.96 -15.14 4.47
CA PHE A 133 7.51 -15.34 4.51
C PHE A 133 7.04 -16.30 3.42
N LEU A 134 7.57 -16.15 2.20
CA LEU A 134 7.23 -16.97 1.04
C LEU A 134 7.75 -18.41 1.23
N ASP A 135 8.97 -18.57 1.72
CA ASP A 135 9.55 -19.88 2.06
C ASP A 135 8.72 -20.59 3.14
N ALA A 136 8.35 -19.85 4.20
CA ALA A 136 7.51 -20.41 5.25
C ALA A 136 6.11 -20.81 4.73
N LEU A 137 5.50 -20.06 3.81
CA LEU A 137 4.24 -20.44 3.15
C LEU A 137 4.35 -21.71 2.29
N VAL A 138 5.50 -21.90 1.62
CA VAL A 138 5.81 -23.12 0.88
C VAL A 138 5.95 -24.29 1.84
N LEU A 139 6.80 -24.15 2.87
CA LEU A 139 7.11 -25.20 3.85
C LEU A 139 5.93 -25.55 4.76
N ARG A 140 5.08 -24.56 5.09
CA ARG A 140 3.97 -24.73 6.02
C ARG A 140 4.36 -25.36 7.36
N GLY A 141 5.54 -25.01 7.87
CA GLY A 141 6.08 -25.55 9.12
C GLY A 141 6.74 -26.93 9.00
N MET A 142 6.98 -27.43 7.78
CA MET A 142 7.91 -28.53 7.54
C MET A 142 9.37 -28.08 7.72
N ASP A 143 10.26 -29.05 7.91
CA ASP A 143 11.68 -28.81 8.04
C ASP A 143 12.27 -28.12 6.77
N PRO A 144 13.15 -27.11 6.91
CA PRO A 144 13.74 -26.40 5.79
C PRO A 144 14.44 -27.28 4.74
N VAL A 145 14.89 -28.49 5.09
CA VAL A 145 15.47 -29.44 4.12
C VAL A 145 14.51 -29.77 2.96
N TRP A 146 13.20 -29.69 3.20
CA TRP A 146 12.17 -29.95 2.20
C TRP A 146 11.87 -28.75 1.30
N LEU A 147 12.47 -27.59 1.55
CA LEU A 147 12.13 -26.35 0.84
C LEU A 147 12.28 -26.45 -0.68
N PRO A 148 13.37 -27.01 -1.26
CA PRO A 148 13.48 -27.16 -2.71
C PRO A 148 12.34 -27.98 -3.31
N GLN A 149 12.08 -29.16 -2.74
CA GLN A 149 11.04 -30.08 -3.21
C GLN A 149 9.63 -29.50 -3.02
N MET A 150 9.38 -28.80 -1.91
CA MET A 150 8.09 -28.16 -1.66
C MET A 150 7.86 -26.96 -2.57
N ARG A 151 8.91 -26.20 -2.94
CA ARG A 151 8.81 -25.12 -3.94
C ARG A 151 8.45 -25.67 -5.31
N GLU A 152 9.19 -26.69 -5.78
CA GLU A 152 8.94 -27.36 -7.06
C GLU A 152 7.51 -27.88 -7.13
N ARG A 153 7.09 -28.61 -6.09
CA ARG A 153 5.73 -29.13 -6.00
C ARG A 153 4.68 -28.03 -6.02
N ALA A 154 4.87 -26.97 -5.22
CA ALA A 154 3.91 -25.88 -5.15
C ALA A 154 3.73 -25.19 -6.51
N MET A 155 4.82 -25.00 -7.26
CA MET A 155 4.79 -24.40 -8.59
C MET A 155 4.19 -25.33 -9.63
N ALA A 156 4.57 -26.62 -9.64
CA ALA A 156 4.06 -27.59 -10.60
C ALA A 156 2.56 -27.87 -10.43
N GLU A 157 2.07 -27.90 -9.18
CA GLU A 157 0.65 -28.12 -8.87
C GLU A 157 -0.17 -26.82 -8.83
N GLU A 158 0.44 -25.67 -9.14
CA GLU A 158 -0.16 -24.33 -9.04
C GLU A 158 -0.92 -24.08 -7.72
N LEU A 159 -0.32 -24.46 -6.60
CA LEU A 159 -1.02 -24.44 -5.31
C LEU A 159 -1.39 -23.01 -4.91
N PRO A 160 -2.54 -22.79 -4.23
CA PRO A 160 -2.89 -21.48 -3.73
C PRO A 160 -1.84 -20.95 -2.75
N LEU A 161 -1.45 -19.68 -2.91
CA LEU A 161 -0.51 -19.00 -2.03
C LEU A 161 -1.03 -19.00 -0.59
N PHE A 162 -2.28 -18.56 -0.41
CA PHE A 162 -2.99 -18.55 0.86
C PHE A 162 -3.98 -19.70 0.91
N ARG A 163 -3.67 -20.68 1.75
CA ARG A 163 -4.44 -21.93 1.86
C ARG A 163 -4.72 -22.28 3.32
N ALA A 164 -5.90 -22.80 3.56
CA ALA A 164 -6.29 -23.35 4.86
C ALA A 164 -5.47 -24.60 5.20
N SER A 165 -5.62 -25.10 6.44
CA SER A 165 -4.91 -26.30 6.91
C SER A 165 -5.25 -27.55 6.10
N ASN A 166 -6.44 -27.61 5.50
CA ASN A 166 -6.89 -28.67 4.61
C ASN A 166 -6.46 -28.48 3.13
N GLY A 167 -5.64 -27.47 2.83
CA GLY A 167 -5.12 -27.21 1.49
C GLY A 167 -6.03 -26.36 0.60
N ARG A 168 -7.30 -26.13 0.97
CA ARG A 168 -8.21 -25.28 0.17
C ARG A 168 -7.75 -23.83 0.16
N GLN A 169 -7.95 -23.16 -0.97
CA GLN A 169 -7.72 -21.73 -1.10
C GLN A 169 -8.56 -20.95 -0.10
N LEU A 170 -7.96 -19.92 0.50
CA LEU A 170 -8.66 -18.97 1.35
C LEU A 170 -9.45 -17.98 0.49
N ALA A 171 -10.60 -17.52 0.99
CA ALA A 171 -11.45 -16.57 0.27
C ALA A 171 -10.71 -15.26 -0.08
N ALA A 172 -11.04 -14.64 -1.21
CA ALA A 172 -10.50 -13.35 -1.65
C ALA A 172 -10.59 -12.22 -0.59
N SER A 173 -11.57 -12.31 0.33
CA SER A 173 -11.75 -11.34 1.42
C SER A 173 -10.81 -11.56 2.60
N TYR A 174 -10.08 -12.69 2.65
CA TYR A 174 -9.22 -13.06 3.77
C TYR A 174 -8.16 -12.00 4.08
N PRO A 175 -7.42 -11.41 3.11
CA PRO A 175 -6.48 -10.34 3.41
C PRO A 175 -7.14 -9.16 4.13
N SER A 176 -8.33 -8.75 3.69
CA SER A 176 -9.09 -7.67 4.33
C SER A 176 -9.48 -8.01 5.77
N ARG A 177 -9.79 -9.27 6.06
CA ARG A 177 -10.09 -9.74 7.41
C ARG A 177 -8.86 -9.68 8.32
N VAL A 178 -7.70 -10.12 7.85
CA VAL A 178 -6.44 -10.05 8.60
C VAL A 178 -6.08 -8.61 8.91
N TRP A 179 -6.15 -7.73 7.91
CA TRP A 179 -5.89 -6.31 8.12
C TRP A 179 -6.85 -5.68 9.12
N ARG A 180 -8.15 -6.05 9.08
CA ARG A 180 -9.12 -5.53 10.05
C ARG A 180 -8.83 -6.00 11.47
N GLN A 181 -8.41 -7.26 11.63
CA GLN A 181 -8.06 -7.83 12.92
C GLN A 181 -6.88 -7.09 13.57
N HIS A 182 -5.87 -6.73 12.78
CA HIS A 182 -4.62 -6.15 13.30
C HIS A 182 -4.58 -4.63 13.30
N PHE A 183 -5.33 -3.99 12.40
CA PHE A 183 -5.27 -2.54 12.17
C PHE A 183 -6.63 -1.84 12.20
N GLY A 184 -7.73 -2.57 12.48
CA GLY A 184 -9.08 -2.00 12.51
C GLY A 184 -9.66 -1.62 11.14
N THR A 185 -8.93 -1.82 10.05
CA THR A 185 -9.37 -1.46 8.69
C THR A 185 -9.01 -2.53 7.66
N GLY A 186 -9.66 -2.53 6.49
CA GLY A 186 -9.40 -3.52 5.45
C GLY A 186 -8.11 -3.28 4.68
N ALA A 187 -7.63 -4.30 3.98
CA ALA A 187 -6.33 -4.30 3.29
C ALA A 187 -6.17 -3.25 2.18
N HIS A 188 -7.27 -2.66 1.71
CA HIS A 188 -7.23 -1.54 0.76
C HIS A 188 -6.49 -0.31 1.32
N ILE A 189 -6.38 -0.17 2.66
CA ILE A 189 -5.64 0.93 3.28
C ILE A 189 -4.14 0.87 2.94
N ALA A 190 -3.59 -0.33 2.68
CA ALA A 190 -2.17 -0.51 2.37
C ALA A 190 -1.75 0.31 1.14
N ARG A 191 -2.65 0.42 0.15
CA ARG A 191 -2.44 1.25 -1.05
C ARG A 191 -2.32 2.73 -0.68
N THR A 192 -3.18 3.20 0.22
CA THR A 192 -3.13 4.58 0.74
C THR A 192 -1.87 4.82 1.56
N GLN A 193 -1.45 3.84 2.37
CA GLN A 193 -0.21 3.91 3.16
C GLN A 193 1.01 4.08 2.23
N VAL A 194 1.14 3.24 1.21
CA VAL A 194 2.22 3.35 0.20
C VAL A 194 2.23 4.73 -0.48
N HIS A 195 1.06 5.25 -0.87
CA HIS A 195 0.94 6.60 -1.44
C HIS A 195 1.40 7.69 -0.47
N SER A 196 1.07 7.56 0.81
CA SER A 196 1.47 8.53 1.83
C SER A 196 2.96 8.46 2.16
N GLU A 197 3.52 7.26 2.26
CA GLU A 197 4.94 7.07 2.60
C GLU A 197 5.84 7.46 1.44
N LEU A 198 5.58 6.96 0.22
CA LEU A 198 6.38 7.32 -0.94
C LEU A 198 6.12 8.76 -1.40
N GLY A 199 4.90 9.28 -1.23
CA GLY A 199 4.59 10.68 -1.56
C GLY A 199 5.41 11.70 -0.74
N GLN A 200 5.94 11.31 0.42
CA GLN A 200 6.88 12.13 1.21
C GLN A 200 8.21 12.36 0.48
N LEU A 201 8.53 11.53 -0.52
CA LEU A 201 9.73 11.65 -1.35
C LEU A 201 9.52 12.59 -2.55
N GLY A 202 8.39 13.30 -2.61
CA GLY A 202 8.06 14.23 -3.68
C GLY A 202 7.51 13.56 -4.95
N PRO A 203 7.55 14.24 -6.11
CA PRO A 203 6.90 13.77 -7.34
C PRO A 203 7.33 12.37 -7.79
N ALA A 204 8.62 12.05 -7.73
CA ALA A 204 9.15 10.74 -8.11
C ALA A 204 8.60 9.62 -7.21
N GLY A 205 8.39 9.90 -5.92
CA GLY A 205 7.78 8.97 -4.98
C GLY A 205 6.30 8.72 -5.28
N VAL A 206 5.56 9.74 -5.72
CA VAL A 206 4.17 9.57 -6.17
C VAL A 206 4.09 8.69 -7.43
N GLU A 207 4.98 8.92 -8.40
CA GLU A 207 5.06 8.07 -9.60
C GLU A 207 5.40 6.62 -9.25
N ALA A 208 6.36 6.41 -8.35
CA ALA A 208 6.69 5.08 -7.83
C ALA A 208 5.51 4.42 -7.13
N ALA A 209 4.74 5.18 -6.33
CA ALA A 209 3.54 4.67 -5.66
C ALA A 209 2.43 4.30 -6.65
N LEU A 210 2.25 5.05 -7.73
CA LEU A 210 1.28 4.74 -8.79
C LEU A 210 1.68 3.47 -9.55
N ALA A 211 2.96 3.35 -9.91
CA ALA A 211 3.50 2.17 -10.57
C ALA A 211 3.37 0.92 -9.68
N LEU A 212 3.77 1.00 -8.40
CA LEU A 212 3.68 -0.11 -7.45
C LEU A 212 2.22 -0.54 -7.21
N ASN A 213 1.29 0.39 -7.26
CA ASN A 213 -0.14 0.13 -7.12
C ASN A 213 -0.82 -0.30 -8.42
N ALA A 214 -0.12 -0.33 -9.56
CA ALA A 214 -0.68 -0.54 -10.89
C ALA A 214 -1.91 0.38 -11.14
N GLN A 215 -1.70 1.69 -11.03
CA GLN A 215 -2.73 2.71 -11.24
C GLN A 215 -2.37 3.63 -12.40
N ARG A 216 -3.30 3.82 -13.34
CA ARG A 216 -3.12 4.69 -14.51
C ARG A 216 -4.00 5.94 -14.52
N ASP A 217 -5.03 6.00 -13.69
CA ASP A 217 -5.99 7.12 -13.69
C ASP A 217 -5.32 8.44 -13.23
N PRO A 218 -5.23 9.45 -14.11
CA PRO A 218 -4.64 10.75 -13.79
C PRO A 218 -5.34 11.45 -12.61
N ARG A 219 -6.63 11.19 -12.37
CA ARG A 219 -7.37 11.76 -11.24
C ARG A 219 -6.92 11.16 -9.91
N THR A 220 -6.57 9.88 -9.90
CA THR A 220 -6.02 9.21 -8.72
C THR A 220 -4.61 9.73 -8.41
N ALA A 221 -3.80 9.96 -9.45
CA ALA A 221 -2.48 10.58 -9.33
C ALA A 221 -2.57 11.98 -8.69
N ALA A 222 -3.41 12.86 -9.26
CA ALA A 222 -3.56 14.25 -8.80
C ALA A 222 -4.00 14.36 -7.32
N ALA A 223 -4.87 13.46 -6.86
CA ALA A 223 -5.37 13.46 -5.48
C ALA A 223 -4.30 13.11 -4.43
N TYR A 224 -3.32 12.28 -4.76
CA TYR A 224 -2.20 11.96 -3.85
C TYR A 224 -1.02 12.93 -4.02
N GLN A 225 -0.85 13.47 -5.23
CA GLN A 225 0.15 14.49 -5.53
C GLN A 225 -0.08 15.77 -4.70
N SER A 226 -1.31 16.24 -4.53
CA SER A 226 -1.53 17.51 -3.84
C SER A 226 -1.15 17.47 -2.35
N ASP A 227 -1.54 16.44 -1.59
CA ASP A 227 -1.48 16.54 -0.13
C ASP A 227 -0.16 16.01 0.46
N ALA A 228 0.40 14.94 -0.10
CA ALA A 228 1.66 14.38 0.37
C ALA A 228 2.85 15.22 -0.13
N VAL A 229 2.85 15.59 -1.42
CA VAL A 229 3.93 16.40 -2.00
C VAL A 229 3.94 17.81 -1.41
N ASN A 230 2.79 18.46 -1.21
CA ASN A 230 2.79 19.79 -0.57
C ASN A 230 3.29 19.75 0.88
N ARG A 231 3.10 18.63 1.61
CA ARG A 231 3.67 18.45 2.95
C ARG A 231 5.18 18.19 2.88
N ALA A 232 5.62 17.33 1.97
CA ALA A 232 7.03 17.05 1.72
C ALA A 232 7.80 18.31 1.30
N LEU A 233 7.30 19.05 0.32
CA LEU A 233 7.88 20.30 -0.14
C LEU A 233 7.94 21.34 0.96
N ARG A 234 6.90 21.45 1.80
CA ARG A 234 6.92 22.35 2.98
C ARG A 234 8.03 21.98 3.95
N ARG A 235 8.17 20.68 4.28
CA ARG A 235 9.23 20.20 5.18
C ARG A 235 10.61 20.42 4.58
N GLN A 236 10.81 20.04 3.32
CA GLN A 236 12.06 20.27 2.60
C GLN A 236 12.41 21.76 2.54
N SER A 237 11.43 22.64 2.32
CA SER A 237 11.66 24.09 2.31
C SER A 237 12.05 24.60 3.70
N GLN A 238 11.46 24.06 4.78
CA GLN A 238 11.87 24.37 6.15
C GLN A 238 13.30 23.89 6.42
N ASP A 239 13.63 22.65 6.07
CA ASP A 239 14.98 22.09 6.21
C ASP A 239 16.03 22.91 5.42
N MET A 240 15.66 23.40 4.22
CA MET A 240 16.52 24.28 3.41
C MET A 240 16.70 25.67 4.05
N VAL A 241 15.64 26.24 4.60
CA VAL A 241 15.72 27.52 5.34
C VAL A 241 16.58 27.36 6.59
N ASP A 242 16.40 26.26 7.34
CA ASP A 242 17.22 25.96 8.52
C ASP A 242 18.70 25.78 8.15
N GLY A 243 18.98 25.13 7.01
CA GLY A 243 20.33 25.05 6.46
C GLY A 243 20.94 26.41 6.12
N LEU A 244 20.19 27.26 5.41
CA LEU A 244 20.64 28.62 5.07
C LEU A 244 20.86 29.49 6.32
N LEU A 245 20.03 29.34 7.35
CA LEU A 245 20.18 30.03 8.63
C LEU A 245 21.38 29.50 9.43
N ALA A 246 21.62 28.19 9.40
CA ALA A 246 22.80 27.58 10.02
C ALA A 246 24.10 28.06 9.36
N GLU A 247 24.12 28.23 8.04
CA GLU A 247 25.24 28.83 7.30
C GLU A 247 25.49 30.30 7.71
N CYS A 248 24.42 31.07 7.97
CA CYS A 248 24.53 32.44 8.48
C CYS A 248 25.03 32.53 9.93
N LEU A 249 24.83 31.46 10.72
CA LEU A 249 25.18 31.39 12.13
C LEU A 249 26.54 30.74 12.40
N VAL A 250 27.23 30.23 11.37
CA VAL A 250 28.62 29.80 11.52
C VAL A 250 29.48 31.03 11.80
N PRO A 251 30.12 31.13 12.99
CA PRO A 251 30.97 32.27 13.30
C PRO A 251 32.14 32.30 12.32
N ASP A 252 32.40 33.48 11.76
CA ASP A 252 33.64 33.72 11.03
C ASP A 252 34.83 33.35 11.94
N PRO A 253 35.69 32.37 11.53
CA PRO A 253 36.85 31.98 12.34
C PRO A 253 37.86 33.12 12.53
N SER A 254 37.67 34.27 11.87
CA SER A 254 38.55 35.44 11.98
C SER A 254 38.16 36.45 13.06
N GLY A 255 37.04 36.30 13.77
CA GLY A 255 36.75 37.06 14.99
C GLY A 255 36.77 38.59 14.84
N LYS A 256 36.37 39.14 13.69
CA LYS A 256 36.19 40.59 13.51
C LYS A 256 34.72 40.92 13.30
N ALA A 257 34.17 41.67 14.26
CA ALA A 257 32.80 42.20 14.19
C ALA A 257 32.60 43.06 12.94
N ARG A 258 31.46 42.89 12.28
CA ARG A 258 30.95 43.82 11.25
C ARG A 258 30.40 45.09 11.90
#